data_AF-A0A5C8JF42-F1
#
_entry.id   AF-A0A5C8JF42-F1
#
_cell.length_a   1.000
_cell.length_b   1.000
_cell.length_c   1.000
_cell.angle_alpha   90.00
_cell.angle_beta   90.00
_cell.angle_gamma   90.00
#
_symmetry.space_group_name_H-M   'P 1'
#
loop_
_entity.id
_entity.type
_entity.pdbx_description
1 polymer ?
#
loop_
_entity_poly.entity_id
_entity_poly.type
_entity_poly.pdbx_seq_one_letter_code
_entity_poly.pdbx_strand_id
1 'polypeptide(L)'
;MERADAARNRARVLDAAAKLFASRPPHEVTMEDIAKAAGVGRGTLYRRYPDRAAIAVALLDEHERALQEKLLRGDPPLGPGAPPAERLAAFYAAMVGLLEDHAHLVLGSEVGRSRFETGAYGFWRAHVRSLLAAAGTPGPDALADVLLAPLAPDVYVQQRRTLGPEQITGALRRLTRAL
;
A
#
# COMPACT_ATOMS: atom_id res chain seq x y z
N MET A 1 -6.25 -30.24 -5.28
CA MET A 1 -7.54 -29.54 -5.05
C MET A 1 -7.43 -28.56 -3.88
N GLU A 2 -6.95 -29.02 -2.73
CA GLU A 2 -6.81 -28.24 -1.48
C GLU A 2 -6.09 -26.87 -1.59
N ARG A 3 -5.03 -26.74 -2.40
CA ARG A 3 -4.35 -25.44 -2.62
C ARG A 3 -5.24 -24.41 -3.31
N ALA A 4 -6.10 -24.82 -4.25
CA ALA A 4 -7.02 -23.93 -4.95
C ALA A 4 -8.15 -23.47 -4.02
N ASP A 5 -8.64 -24.36 -3.14
CA ASP A 5 -9.64 -24.01 -2.13
C ASP A 5 -9.06 -23.06 -1.07
N ALA A 6 -7.84 -23.29 -0.62
CA ALA A 6 -7.13 -22.39 0.30
C ALA A 6 -6.93 -21.00 -0.31
N ALA A 7 -6.56 -20.91 -1.60
CA ALA A 7 -6.42 -19.64 -2.31
C ALA A 7 -7.76 -18.90 -2.46
N ARG A 8 -8.83 -19.61 -2.83
CA ARG A 8 -10.18 -19.04 -2.90
C ARG A 8 -10.68 -18.54 -1.55
N ASN A 9 -10.44 -19.30 -0.48
CA ASN A 9 -10.81 -18.89 0.87
C ASN A 9 -10.03 -17.65 1.31
N ARG A 10 -8.73 -17.58 1.00
CA ARG A 10 -7.92 -16.37 1.24
C ARG A 10 -8.52 -15.17 0.51
N ALA A 11 -8.81 -15.28 -0.78
CA ALA A 11 -9.39 -14.18 -1.56
C ALA A 11 -10.72 -13.69 -0.97
N ARG A 12 -11.63 -14.60 -0.61
CA ARG A 12 -12.91 -14.25 0.05
C ARG A 12 -12.73 -13.53 1.38
N VAL A 13 -11.78 -13.98 2.21
CA VAL A 13 -11.49 -13.35 3.50
C VAL A 13 -10.94 -11.94 3.31
N LEU A 14 -9.97 -11.75 2.42
CA LEU A 14 -9.37 -10.43 2.19
C LEU A 14 -10.37 -9.45 1.57
N ASP A 15 -11.19 -9.89 0.61
CA ASP A 15 -12.25 -9.07 0.02
C ASP A 15 -13.32 -8.66 1.06
N ALA A 16 -13.77 -9.59 1.90
CA ALA A 16 -14.70 -9.30 2.97
C ALA A 16 -14.11 -8.31 4.00
N ALA A 17 -12.85 -8.50 4.38
CA ALA A 17 -12.16 -7.62 5.31
C ALA A 17 -12.01 -6.20 4.74
N ALA A 18 -11.57 -6.07 3.48
CA ALA A 18 -11.44 -4.78 2.81
C ALA A 18 -12.76 -3.99 2.80
N LYS A 19 -13.88 -4.66 2.45
CA LYS A 19 -15.22 -4.05 2.46
C LYS A 19 -15.66 -3.62 3.86
N LEU A 20 -15.38 -4.43 4.87
CA LEU A 20 -15.72 -4.10 6.26
C LEU A 20 -14.90 -2.92 6.77
N PHE A 21 -13.59 -2.90 6.54
CA PHE A 21 -12.73 -1.78 6.94
C PHE A 21 -13.05 -0.47 6.21
N ALA A 22 -13.50 -0.55 4.95
CA ALA A 22 -13.94 0.64 4.21
C ALA A 22 -15.30 1.20 4.67
N SER A 23 -16.15 0.38 5.29
CA SER A 23 -17.53 0.76 5.65
C SER A 23 -17.71 1.11 7.12
N ARG A 24 -16.76 0.75 7.99
CA ARG A 24 -16.87 0.93 9.45
C ARG A 24 -15.53 1.29 10.05
N PRO A 25 -15.52 2.03 11.18
CA PRO A 25 -14.30 2.23 11.94
C PRO A 25 -13.62 0.88 12.25
N PRO A 26 -12.30 0.77 12.02
CA PRO A 26 -11.56 -0.48 12.15
C PRO A 26 -11.76 -1.22 13.45
N HIS A 27 -11.88 -0.49 14.57
CA HIS A 27 -12.03 -1.04 15.90
C HIS A 27 -13.37 -1.77 16.10
N GLU A 28 -14.40 -1.41 15.32
CA GLU A 28 -15.72 -2.04 15.35
C GLU A 28 -15.78 -3.35 14.54
N VAL A 29 -14.82 -3.61 13.63
CA VAL A 29 -14.81 -4.81 12.79
C VAL A 29 -14.23 -6.00 13.56
N THR A 30 -15.04 -7.04 13.82
CA THR A 30 -14.58 -8.24 14.53
C THR A 30 -14.12 -9.36 13.58
N MET A 31 -13.36 -10.32 14.11
CA MET A 31 -13.03 -11.56 13.37
C MET A 31 -14.27 -12.37 12.98
N GLU A 32 -15.34 -12.28 13.77
CA GLU A 32 -16.61 -12.95 13.49
C GLU A 32 -17.35 -12.29 12.33
N ASP A 33 -17.36 -10.95 12.26
CA ASP A 33 -17.92 -10.21 11.12
C ASP A 33 -17.23 -10.62 9.82
N ILE A 34 -15.90 -10.70 9.82
CA ILE A 34 -15.11 -11.08 8.66
C ILE A 34 -15.40 -12.54 8.26
N ALA A 35 -15.42 -13.47 9.23
CA ALA A 35 -15.73 -14.88 8.96
C ALA A 35 -17.12 -15.04 8.32
N LYS A 36 -18.12 -14.32 8.86
CA LYS A 36 -19.50 -14.33 8.38
C LYS A 36 -19.61 -13.74 6.97
N ALA A 37 -19.02 -12.57 6.73
CA ALA A 37 -19.04 -11.91 5.43
C ALA A 37 -18.28 -12.71 4.35
N ALA A 38 -17.17 -13.37 4.71
CA ALA A 38 -16.41 -14.21 3.80
C ALA A 38 -17.06 -15.59 3.55
N GLY A 39 -18.03 -16.00 4.37
CA GLY A 39 -18.63 -17.34 4.31
C GLY A 39 -17.61 -18.44 4.63
N VAL A 40 -16.77 -18.24 5.63
CA VAL A 40 -15.77 -19.21 6.10
C VAL A 40 -15.97 -19.54 7.58
N GLY A 41 -15.62 -20.75 7.99
CA GLY A 41 -15.69 -21.14 9.40
C GLY A 41 -14.67 -20.38 10.25
N ARG A 42 -15.05 -20.00 11.48
CA ARG A 42 -14.16 -19.28 12.42
C ARG A 42 -12.82 -19.99 12.62
N GLY A 43 -12.83 -21.31 12.85
CA GLY A 43 -11.60 -22.10 13.01
C GLY A 43 -10.68 -22.07 11.77
N THR A 44 -11.27 -22.00 10.57
CA THR A 44 -10.50 -21.84 9.32
C THR A 44 -9.85 -20.47 9.23
N LEU A 45 -10.58 -19.42 9.63
CA LEU A 45 -10.05 -18.05 9.66
C LEU A 45 -8.92 -17.92 10.68
N TYR A 46 -9.19 -18.28 11.96
CA TYR A 46 -8.23 -18.15 13.07
C TYR A 46 -6.95 -18.95 12.87
N ARG A 47 -7.01 -20.11 12.22
CA ARG A 47 -5.82 -20.91 11.89
C ARG A 47 -4.84 -20.16 10.98
N ARG A 48 -5.36 -19.29 10.11
CA ARG A 48 -4.54 -18.53 9.15
C ARG A 48 -4.26 -17.10 9.59
N TYR A 49 -5.22 -16.49 10.30
CA TYR A 49 -5.16 -15.13 10.77
C TYR A 49 -5.51 -15.11 12.25
N PRO A 50 -4.53 -15.04 13.16
CA PRO A 50 -4.78 -15.09 14.60
C PRO A 50 -5.63 -13.90 15.07
N ASP A 51 -5.50 -12.75 14.41
CA ASP A 51 -6.22 -11.52 14.73
C ASP A 51 -6.48 -10.67 13.47
N ARG A 52 -7.16 -9.53 13.65
CA ARG A 52 -7.47 -8.60 12.55
C ARG A 52 -6.23 -7.93 11.96
N ALA A 53 -5.18 -7.73 12.77
CA ALA A 53 -3.95 -7.10 12.31
C ALA A 53 -3.23 -8.01 11.31
N ALA A 54 -3.23 -9.32 11.54
CA ALA A 54 -2.73 -10.31 10.58
C ALA A 54 -3.53 -10.30 9.26
N ILE A 55 -4.84 -10.02 9.30
CA ILE A 55 -5.65 -9.83 8.08
C ILE A 55 -5.25 -8.53 7.37
N ALA A 56 -5.10 -7.43 8.12
CA ALA A 56 -4.69 -6.14 7.56
C ALA A 56 -3.32 -6.20 6.89
N VAL A 57 -2.32 -6.82 7.51
CA VAL A 57 -0.99 -7.04 6.91
C VAL A 57 -1.12 -7.86 5.62
N ALA A 58 -1.91 -8.94 5.64
CA ALA A 58 -2.10 -9.76 4.44
C ALA A 58 -2.86 -9.03 3.32
N LEU A 59 -3.70 -8.05 3.66
CA LEU A 59 -4.40 -7.20 2.70
C LEU A 59 -3.46 -6.14 2.11
N LEU A 60 -2.62 -5.52 2.96
CA LEU A 60 -1.56 -4.61 2.54
C LEU A 60 -0.61 -5.32 1.56
N ASP A 61 -0.10 -6.49 1.91
CA ASP A 61 0.75 -7.32 1.04
C ASP A 61 0.13 -7.55 -0.35
N GLU A 62 -1.18 -7.79 -0.41
CA GLU A 62 -1.90 -8.04 -1.67
C GLU A 62 -2.01 -6.75 -2.50
N HIS A 63 -2.35 -5.63 -1.87
CA HIS A 63 -2.45 -4.34 -2.54
C HIS A 63 -1.07 -3.82 -3.00
N GLU A 64 -0.02 -4.05 -2.21
CA GLU A 64 1.36 -3.76 -2.60
C GLU A 64 1.77 -4.58 -3.83
N ARG A 65 1.53 -5.89 -3.84
CA ARG A 65 1.79 -6.75 -5.01
C ARG A 65 1.02 -6.27 -6.24
N ALA A 66 -0.24 -5.91 -6.09
CA ALA A 66 -1.05 -5.38 -7.19
C ALA A 66 -0.48 -4.04 -7.72
N LEU A 67 0.02 -3.17 -6.84
CA LEU A 67 0.69 -1.94 -7.23
C LEU A 67 2.03 -2.21 -7.94
N GLN A 68 2.83 -3.14 -7.45
CA GLN A 68 4.07 -3.57 -8.12
C GLN A 68 3.79 -4.06 -9.55
N GLU A 69 2.74 -4.86 -9.73
CA GLU A 69 2.32 -5.34 -11.05
C GLU A 69 1.95 -4.18 -11.98
N LYS A 70 1.17 -3.20 -11.49
CA LYS A 70 0.80 -2.01 -12.26
C LYS A 70 2.03 -1.17 -12.67
N LEU A 71 3.03 -1.05 -11.80
CA LEU A 71 4.25 -0.29 -12.11
C LEU A 71 5.13 -0.98 -13.16
N LEU A 72 5.16 -2.32 -13.14
CA LEU A 72 5.97 -3.11 -14.06
C LEU A 72 5.30 -3.31 -15.42
N ARG A 73 3.98 -3.56 -15.44
CA ARG A 73 3.26 -4.04 -16.63
C ARG A 73 1.93 -3.34 -16.88
N GLY A 74 1.50 -2.43 -16.02
CA GLY A 74 0.26 -1.68 -16.20
C GLY A 74 0.37 -0.60 -17.29
N ASP A 75 -0.73 0.10 -17.49
CA ASP A 75 -0.81 1.20 -18.45
C ASP A 75 -0.17 2.49 -17.92
N PRO A 76 0.34 3.37 -18.81
CA PRO A 76 0.76 4.70 -18.42
C PRO A 76 -0.41 5.52 -17.84
N PRO A 77 -0.15 6.49 -16.92
CA PRO A 77 1.17 6.94 -16.51
C PRO A 77 1.82 6.12 -15.38
N LEU A 78 1.12 5.19 -14.73
CA LEU A 78 1.70 4.43 -13.62
C LEU A 78 2.70 3.38 -14.12
N GLY A 79 2.30 2.63 -15.15
CA GLY A 79 3.16 1.67 -15.83
C GLY A 79 4.13 2.31 -16.81
N PRO A 80 4.84 1.49 -17.62
CA PRO A 80 5.77 1.97 -18.63
C PRO A 80 5.12 2.84 -19.72
N GLY A 81 5.92 3.69 -20.37
CA GLY A 81 5.50 4.47 -21.55
C GLY A 81 5.21 5.94 -21.32
N ALA A 82 5.19 6.42 -20.07
CA ALA A 82 5.08 7.84 -19.73
C ALA A 82 6.43 8.45 -19.28
N PRO A 83 6.60 9.79 -19.35
CA PRO A 83 7.78 10.48 -18.82
C PRO A 83 8.02 10.19 -17.32
N PRO A 84 9.27 10.16 -16.84
CA PRO A 84 9.58 9.81 -15.44
C PRO A 84 8.83 10.62 -14.39
N ALA A 85 8.65 11.93 -14.61
CA ALA A 85 7.91 12.81 -13.71
C ALA A 85 6.43 12.40 -13.60
N GLU A 86 5.78 12.07 -14.71
CA GLU A 86 4.38 11.61 -14.73
C GLU A 86 4.24 10.25 -14.04
N ARG A 87 5.21 9.35 -14.24
CA ARG A 87 5.26 8.06 -13.55
C ARG A 87 5.39 8.21 -12.04
N LEU A 88 6.28 9.10 -11.58
CA LEU A 88 6.43 9.39 -10.15
C LEU A 88 5.16 10.03 -9.58
N ALA A 89 4.51 10.93 -10.32
CA ALA A 89 3.26 11.56 -9.92
C ALA A 89 2.10 10.56 -9.79
N ALA A 90 2.04 9.57 -10.68
CA ALA A 90 1.07 8.47 -10.63
C ALA A 90 1.38 7.53 -9.46
N PHE A 91 2.66 7.20 -9.24
CA PHE A 91 3.11 6.41 -8.09
C PHE A 91 2.71 7.07 -6.77
N TYR A 92 2.93 8.38 -6.59
CA TYR A 92 2.50 9.09 -5.39
C TYR A 92 0.99 9.04 -5.16
N ALA A 93 0.19 9.15 -6.22
CA ALA A 93 -1.27 9.03 -6.09
C ALA A 93 -1.68 7.62 -5.64
N ALA A 94 -1.05 6.58 -6.21
CA ALA A 94 -1.30 5.20 -5.82
C ALA A 94 -0.87 4.90 -4.37
N MET A 95 0.29 5.41 -3.95
CA MET A 95 0.78 5.26 -2.57
C MET A 95 -0.09 5.98 -1.55
N VAL A 96 -0.60 7.19 -1.87
CA VAL A 96 -1.57 7.87 -1.00
C VAL A 96 -2.86 7.06 -0.86
N GLY A 97 -3.34 6.42 -1.93
CA GLY A 97 -4.49 5.51 -1.86
C GLY A 97 -4.21 4.33 -0.92
N LEU A 98 -3.04 3.69 -1.05
CA LEU A 98 -2.62 2.61 -0.16
C LEU A 98 -2.58 3.06 1.32
N LEU A 99 -2.06 4.26 1.58
CA LEU A 99 -2.00 4.85 2.92
C LEU A 99 -3.39 5.18 3.48
N GLU A 100 -4.31 5.72 2.67
CA GLU A 100 -5.68 5.97 3.12
C GLU A 100 -6.39 4.68 3.52
N ASP A 101 -6.23 3.63 2.70
CA ASP A 101 -6.87 2.33 2.94
C ASP A 101 -6.31 1.61 4.18
N HIS A 102 -5.00 1.72 4.42
CA HIS A 102 -4.31 0.82 5.36
C HIS A 102 -3.66 1.49 6.56
N ALA A 103 -3.28 2.78 6.49
CA ALA A 103 -2.40 3.36 7.52
C ALA A 103 -2.94 3.13 8.92
N HIS A 104 -4.24 3.34 9.13
CA HIS A 104 -4.91 3.18 10.41
C HIS A 104 -4.99 1.71 10.92
N LEU A 105 -4.79 0.70 10.06
CA LEU A 105 -4.79 -0.73 10.41
C LEU A 105 -3.40 -1.26 10.75
N VAL A 106 -2.36 -0.68 10.14
CA VAL A 106 -0.95 -1.11 10.28
C VAL A 106 -0.10 -0.12 11.09
N LEU A 107 -0.69 0.96 11.61
CA LEU A 107 -0.05 1.83 12.61
C LEU A 107 0.36 0.97 13.82
N GLY A 108 1.66 0.72 13.95
CA GLY A 108 2.26 -0.08 15.02
C GLY A 108 3.09 -1.27 14.53
N SER A 109 2.80 -1.83 13.34
CA SER A 109 3.59 -2.93 12.74
C SER A 109 4.69 -2.43 11.78
N GLU A 110 4.50 -1.27 11.14
CA GLU A 110 5.41 -0.71 10.13
C GLU A 110 6.10 0.59 10.56
N VAL A 111 6.40 0.73 11.84
CA VAL A 111 7.05 1.94 12.38
C VAL A 111 8.55 1.69 12.61
N GLY A 112 9.38 2.67 12.30
CA GLY A 112 10.81 2.63 12.60
C GLY A 112 11.60 1.75 11.61
N ARG A 113 12.32 0.74 12.11
CA ARG A 113 13.22 -0.08 11.29
C ARG A 113 12.49 -1.13 10.45
N SER A 114 11.32 -1.60 10.90
CA SER A 114 10.57 -2.68 10.23
C SER A 114 10.14 -2.31 8.81
N ARG A 115 9.84 -1.03 8.54
CA ARG A 115 9.50 -0.56 7.17
C ARG A 115 10.64 -0.70 6.16
N PHE A 116 11.90 -0.74 6.62
CA PHE A 116 13.06 -0.93 5.75
C PHE A 116 13.42 -2.41 5.53
N GLU A 117 12.78 -3.29 6.29
CA GLU A 117 13.01 -4.74 6.27
C GLU A 117 11.97 -5.47 5.43
N THR A 118 10.91 -4.79 4.98
CA THR A 118 9.93 -5.35 4.04
C THR A 118 10.49 -5.37 2.62
N GLY A 119 10.20 -6.44 1.88
CA GLY A 119 10.57 -6.55 0.46
C GLY A 119 9.95 -5.44 -0.41
N ALA A 120 8.81 -4.88 0.04
CA ALA A 120 8.11 -3.82 -0.67
C ALA A 120 8.91 -2.50 -0.70
N TYR A 121 9.52 -2.09 0.43
CA TYR A 121 10.31 -0.85 0.45
C TYR A 121 11.50 -0.90 -0.52
N GLY A 122 12.22 -2.03 -0.56
CA GLY A 122 13.30 -2.24 -1.53
C GLY A 122 12.84 -2.08 -2.97
N PHE A 123 11.65 -2.60 -3.30
CA PHE A 123 11.03 -2.42 -4.62
C PHE A 123 10.66 -0.95 -4.89
N TRP A 124 10.01 -0.26 -3.95
CA TRP A 124 9.63 1.15 -4.08
C TRP A 124 10.86 2.02 -4.32
N ARG A 125 11.93 1.80 -3.55
CA ARG A 125 13.21 2.49 -3.71
C ARG A 125 13.83 2.23 -5.08
N ALA A 126 13.85 0.98 -5.53
CA ALA A 126 14.36 0.64 -6.85
C ALA A 126 13.56 1.32 -7.97
N HIS A 127 12.23 1.37 -7.84
CA HIS A 127 11.36 2.05 -8.79
C HIS A 127 11.67 3.55 -8.86
N VAL A 128 11.64 4.28 -7.74
CA VAL A 128 11.92 5.73 -7.70
C VAL A 128 13.33 6.04 -8.21
N ARG A 129 14.34 5.25 -7.80
CA ARG A 129 15.71 5.36 -8.32
C ARG A 129 15.78 5.19 -9.84
N SER A 130 15.03 4.24 -10.40
CA SER A 130 15.00 4.02 -11.84
C SER A 130 14.42 5.23 -12.60
N LEU A 131 13.39 5.88 -12.03
CA LEU A 131 12.78 7.08 -12.63
C LEU A 131 13.73 8.27 -12.57
N LEU A 132 14.40 8.47 -11.44
CA LEU A 132 15.44 9.50 -11.27
C LEU A 132 16.58 9.31 -12.29
N ALA A 133 17.06 8.08 -12.46
CA ALA A 133 18.10 7.77 -13.44
C ALA A 133 17.63 8.01 -14.88
N ALA A 134 16.39 7.64 -15.21
CA ALA A 134 15.81 7.88 -16.53
C ALA A 134 15.59 9.37 -16.84
N ALA A 135 15.34 10.19 -15.82
CA ALA A 135 15.28 11.65 -15.93
C ALA A 135 16.67 12.32 -16.01
N GLY A 136 17.77 11.56 -15.83
CA GLY A 136 19.12 12.12 -15.79
C GLY A 136 19.41 12.94 -14.53
N THR A 137 18.64 12.74 -13.46
CA THR A 137 18.81 13.46 -12.20
C THR A 137 20.13 13.06 -11.51
N PRO A 138 21.00 14.02 -11.12
CA PRO A 138 22.22 13.71 -10.37
C PRO A 138 21.92 13.09 -9.00
N GLY A 139 22.72 12.11 -8.60
CA GLY A 139 22.62 11.47 -7.28
C GLY A 139 21.31 10.70 -7.04
N PRO A 140 20.85 9.83 -7.96
CA PRO A 140 19.55 9.16 -7.85
C PRO A 140 19.41 8.29 -6.60
N ASP A 141 20.51 7.70 -6.12
CA ASP A 141 20.51 6.88 -4.90
C ASP A 141 20.24 7.68 -3.63
N ALA A 142 20.77 8.90 -3.54
CA ALA A 142 20.55 9.77 -2.40
C ALA A 142 19.13 10.36 -2.39
N LEU A 143 18.58 10.64 -3.58
CA LEU A 143 17.25 11.22 -3.73
C LEU A 143 16.12 10.19 -3.57
N ALA A 144 16.35 8.91 -3.85
CA ALA A 144 15.31 7.89 -3.77
C ALA A 144 14.64 7.82 -2.39
N ASP A 145 15.45 7.75 -1.33
CA ASP A 145 14.94 7.69 0.05
C ASP A 145 14.28 9.03 0.47
N VAL A 146 14.82 10.16 0.02
CA VAL A 146 14.24 11.50 0.26
C VAL A 146 12.86 11.63 -0.38
N LEU A 147 12.68 11.11 -1.59
CA LEU A 147 11.40 11.15 -2.30
C LEU A 147 10.37 10.13 -1.76
N LEU A 148 10.82 9.10 -1.05
CA LEU A 148 9.93 8.15 -0.36
C LEU A 148 9.56 8.59 1.06
N ALA A 149 10.42 9.38 1.73
CA ALA A 149 10.20 9.79 3.12
C ALA A 149 8.83 10.43 3.41
N PRO A 150 8.25 11.27 2.52
CA PRO A 150 6.91 11.83 2.73
C PRO A 150 5.78 10.81 2.78
N LEU A 151 6.00 9.58 2.29
CA LEU A 151 5.03 8.49 2.28
C LEU A 151 5.07 7.64 3.56
N ALA A 152 5.83 8.05 4.57
CA ALA A 152 5.84 7.37 5.85
C ALA A 152 4.42 7.37 6.48
N PRO A 153 3.90 6.22 6.96
CA PRO A 153 2.53 6.14 7.46
C PRO A 153 2.20 7.11 8.60
N ASP A 154 3.15 7.35 9.50
CA ASP A 154 3.02 8.30 10.61
C ASP A 154 2.93 9.75 10.13
N VAL A 155 3.72 10.12 9.11
CA VAL A 155 3.64 11.44 8.45
C VAL A 155 2.27 11.62 7.80
N TYR A 156 1.80 10.62 7.07
CA TYR A 156 0.50 10.66 6.41
C TYR A 156 -0.65 10.82 7.41
N VAL A 157 -0.66 10.00 8.47
CA VAL A 157 -1.68 10.05 9.53
C VAL A 157 -1.69 11.41 10.23
N GLN A 158 -0.51 12.00 10.47
CA GLN A 158 -0.42 13.35 11.03
C GLN A 158 -0.94 14.42 10.05
N GLN A 159 -0.64 14.32 8.76
CA GLN A 159 -1.16 15.25 7.73
C GLN A 159 -2.69 15.15 7.61
N ARG A 160 -3.26 13.95 7.69
CA ARG A 160 -4.70 13.72 7.58
C ARG A 160 -5.54 14.34 8.69
N ARG A 161 -4.90 14.82 9.77
CA ARG A 161 -5.58 15.61 10.82
C ARG A 161 -6.05 16.98 10.34
N THR A 162 -5.45 17.52 9.28
CA THR A 162 -5.76 18.87 8.76
C THR A 162 -5.92 18.93 7.24
N LEU A 163 -5.41 17.95 6.49
CA LEU A 163 -5.45 17.92 5.03
C LEU A 163 -6.24 16.72 4.51
N GLY A 164 -6.96 16.90 3.41
CA GLY A 164 -7.56 15.81 2.63
C GLY A 164 -6.53 15.05 1.78
N PRO A 165 -6.83 13.79 1.37
CA PRO A 165 -5.93 12.97 0.57
C PRO A 165 -5.54 13.64 -0.76
N GLU A 166 -6.48 14.30 -1.44
CA GLU A 166 -6.21 15.01 -2.69
C GLU A 166 -5.22 16.17 -2.53
N GLN A 167 -5.27 16.88 -1.39
CA GLN A 167 -4.33 17.97 -1.09
C GLN A 167 -2.92 17.42 -0.88
N ILE A 168 -2.79 16.29 -0.18
CA ILE A 168 -1.52 15.59 0.05
C ILE A 168 -0.96 15.09 -1.29
N THR A 169 -1.76 14.40 -2.10
CA THR A 169 -1.36 13.96 -3.44
C THR A 169 -0.93 15.13 -4.31
N GLY A 170 -1.67 16.24 -4.30
CA GLY A 170 -1.32 17.44 -5.05
C GLY A 170 0.01 18.06 -4.61
N ALA A 171 0.32 18.03 -3.31
CA ALA A 171 1.60 18.48 -2.78
C ALA A 171 2.76 17.59 -3.23
N LEU A 172 2.62 16.27 -3.14
CA LEU A 172 3.63 15.31 -3.58
C LEU A 172 3.90 15.42 -5.09
N ARG A 173 2.85 15.58 -5.90
CA ARG A 173 2.99 15.79 -7.36
C ARG A 173 3.83 17.02 -7.70
N ARG A 174 3.84 18.07 -6.88
CA ARG A 174 4.71 19.24 -7.11
C ARG A 174 6.20 18.90 -7.00
N LEU A 175 6.58 17.92 -6.17
CA LEU A 175 7.97 17.45 -6.05
C LEU A 175 8.48 16.79 -7.36
N THR A 176 7.57 16.27 -8.17
CA THR A 176 7.92 15.59 -9.43
C THR A 176 8.30 16.55 -10.55
N ARG A 177 7.98 17.84 -10.42
CA ARG A 177 8.23 18.86 -11.46
C ARG A 177 9.71 19.24 -11.61
N ALA A 178 10.55 18.80 -10.67
CA ALA A 178 11.99 19.05 -10.66
C ALA A 178 12.80 17.85 -11.20
N LEU A 179 12.12 16.77 -11.61
CA LEU A 179 12.71 15.68 -12.40
C LEU A 179 12.85 16.13 -13.86
#